data_AF-A0A7S1SZE0-F1
#
_entry.id   AF-A0A7S1SZE0-F1
#
_cell.length_a   1.000
_cell.length_b   1.000
_cell.length_c   1.000
_cell.angle_alpha   90.00
_cell.angle_beta   90.00
_cell.angle_gamma   90.00
#
_symmetry.space_group_name_H-M   'P 1'
#
loop_
_entity.id
_entity.type
_entity.pdbx_description
1 polymer ?
#
loop_
_entity_poly.entity_id
_entity_poly.type
_entity_poly.pdbx_seq_one_letter_code
_entity_poly.pdbx_strand_id
1 'polypeptide(L)'
;PDTHSLHITLSTNQFNTWADLLEVALPRALDLAASDCCELRTAPPRDHFDYMGVVHSDAKDDPRRDAFHLRVVELCGLVMEYLPMDAVADQMAKRVISQRLPPPPLKGAASGSSSKTLPRSGTAAAEAVTDRSRVKLAYPSCARLCIEEENAVVYHMMDNPRLMHMEGEGDTSDDDADVDEAEGKGEAGESKGKIAFSLDV
;
A
#
# COMPACT_ATOMS: atom_id res chain seq x y z
N PRO A 1 -5.02 4.90 50.69
CA PRO A 1 -5.87 5.35 49.57
C PRO A 1 -5.47 6.78 49.20
N ASP A 2 -4.51 6.92 48.28
CA ASP A 2 -4.12 8.18 47.60
C ASP A 2 -2.94 7.89 46.66
N THR A 3 -3.15 7.07 45.63
CA THR A 3 -2.12 6.86 44.59
C THR A 3 -2.79 6.79 43.23
N HIS A 4 -2.46 7.76 42.38
CA HIS A 4 -2.88 7.78 40.99
C HIS A 4 -1.77 7.20 40.11
N SER A 5 -2.16 6.48 39.06
CA SER A 5 -1.26 5.96 38.05
C SER A 5 -1.56 6.63 36.72
N LEU A 6 -0.52 7.12 36.04
CA LEU A 6 -0.55 7.62 34.68
C LEU A 6 0.36 6.74 33.83
N HIS A 7 -0.18 6.15 32.78
CA HIS A 7 0.57 5.34 31.82
C HIS A 7 0.26 5.79 30.39
N ILE A 8 1.22 5.59 29.50
CA ILE A 8 1.09 5.82 28.07
C ILE A 8 1.32 4.47 27.39
N THR A 9 0.37 4.04 26.57
CA THR A 9 0.50 2.82 25.75
C THR A 9 0.94 3.21 24.36
N LEU A 10 2.06 2.62 23.91
CA LEU A 10 2.52 2.75 22.53
C LEU A 10 2.24 1.44 21.81
N SER A 11 1.38 1.49 20.80
CA SER A 11 1.05 0.36 19.94
C SER A 11 1.75 0.51 18.58
N THR A 12 2.08 -0.62 17.95
CA THR A 12 2.69 -0.67 16.62
C THR A 12 2.32 -1.97 15.92
N ASN A 13 2.73 -2.12 14.66
CA ASN A 13 2.53 -3.31 13.85
C ASN A 13 1.06 -3.69 13.59
N GLN A 14 0.17 -2.69 13.51
CA GLN A 14 -1.21 -2.88 13.09
C GLN A 14 -1.24 -3.21 11.59
N PHE A 15 -2.05 -4.20 11.18
CA PHE A 15 -2.21 -4.62 9.78
C PHE A 15 -0.88 -4.92 9.05
N ASN A 16 0.07 -5.54 9.76
CA ASN A 16 1.38 -5.90 9.23
C ASN A 16 1.74 -7.36 9.58
N THR A 17 0.86 -8.27 9.16
CA THR A 17 1.02 -9.72 9.27
C THR A 17 1.27 -10.35 7.90
N TRP A 18 1.66 -11.63 7.87
CA TRP A 18 1.75 -12.40 6.63
C TRP A 18 0.40 -12.51 5.91
N ALA A 19 -0.71 -12.53 6.66
CA ALA A 19 -2.04 -12.57 6.08
C ALA A 19 -2.35 -11.26 5.35
N ASP A 20 -2.08 -10.10 5.96
CA ASP A 20 -2.27 -8.79 5.32
C ASP A 20 -1.46 -8.67 4.02
N LEU A 21 -0.22 -9.19 4.03
CA LEU A 21 0.63 -9.21 2.84
C LEU A 21 0.05 -10.10 1.73
N LEU A 22 -0.37 -11.33 2.07
CA LEU A 22 -0.92 -12.27 1.10
C LEU A 22 -2.30 -11.83 0.58
N GLU A 23 -3.08 -11.12 1.39
CA GLU A 23 -4.37 -10.55 0.99
C GLU A 23 -4.22 -9.55 -0.15
N VAL A 24 -3.13 -8.75 -0.14
CA VAL A 24 -2.79 -7.86 -1.26
C VAL A 24 -2.19 -8.63 -2.44
N ALA A 25 -1.39 -9.67 -2.17
CA ALA A 25 -0.66 -10.39 -3.22
C ALA A 25 -1.52 -11.34 -4.06
N LEU A 26 -2.43 -12.08 -3.43
CA LEU A 26 -3.16 -13.19 -4.06
C LEU A 26 -4.08 -12.75 -5.21
N PRO A 27 -4.88 -11.66 -5.10
CA PRO A 27 -5.72 -11.21 -6.20
C PRO A 27 -4.88 -10.86 -7.43
N ARG A 28 -3.77 -10.13 -7.23
CA ARG A 28 -2.90 -9.74 -8.33
C ARG A 28 -2.18 -10.93 -8.95
N ALA A 29 -1.72 -11.88 -8.13
CA ALA A 29 -1.11 -13.11 -8.60
C ALA A 29 -2.10 -13.94 -9.44
N LEU A 30 -3.36 -13.99 -9.04
CA LEU A 30 -4.42 -14.68 -9.80
C LEU A 30 -4.63 -14.03 -11.17
N ASP A 31 -4.68 -12.70 -11.25
CA ASP A 31 -4.81 -11.99 -12.53
C ASP A 31 -3.66 -12.29 -13.48
N LEU A 32 -2.42 -12.23 -12.97
CA LEU A 32 -1.20 -12.53 -13.73
C LEU A 32 -1.15 -13.99 -14.18
N ALA A 33 -1.46 -14.93 -13.27
CA ALA A 33 -1.49 -16.33 -13.60
C ALA A 33 -2.60 -16.63 -14.63
N ALA A 34 -3.76 -15.98 -14.52
CA ALA A 34 -4.87 -16.16 -15.45
C ALA A 34 -4.62 -15.54 -16.83
N SER A 35 -3.73 -14.54 -16.98
CA SER A 35 -3.32 -14.05 -18.30
C SER A 35 -2.39 -15.03 -19.02
N ASP A 36 -1.53 -15.70 -18.26
CA ASP A 36 -0.43 -16.48 -18.83
C ASP A 36 -0.77 -17.99 -18.93
N CYS A 37 -1.46 -18.54 -17.93
CA CYS A 37 -1.80 -19.96 -17.84
C CYS A 37 -3.24 -20.22 -18.36
N CYS A 38 -3.36 -20.92 -19.48
CA CYS A 38 -4.66 -21.28 -20.05
C CYS A 38 -5.51 -22.18 -19.14
N GLU A 39 -4.89 -22.99 -18.29
CA GLU A 39 -5.59 -23.89 -17.36
C GLU A 39 -6.52 -23.14 -16.40
N LEU A 40 -6.12 -21.96 -15.92
CA LEU A 40 -6.92 -21.11 -15.04
C LEU A 40 -8.14 -20.50 -15.74
N ARG A 41 -8.17 -20.51 -17.07
CA ARG A 41 -9.31 -20.04 -17.89
C ARG A 41 -10.26 -21.15 -18.31
N THR A 42 -9.99 -22.40 -17.92
CA THR A 42 -10.86 -23.52 -18.21
C THR A 42 -12.08 -23.54 -17.28
N ALA A 43 -13.23 -23.97 -17.81
CA ALA A 43 -14.43 -24.06 -17.00
C ALA A 43 -14.34 -25.22 -15.98
N PRO A 44 -14.86 -25.05 -14.76
CA PRO A 44 -15.01 -26.17 -13.83
C PRO A 44 -16.00 -27.21 -14.38
N PRO A 45 -16.02 -28.44 -13.83
CA PRO A 45 -17.00 -29.46 -14.19
C PRO A 45 -18.43 -28.94 -14.07
N ARG A 46 -19.30 -29.26 -15.04
CA ARG A 46 -20.66 -28.68 -15.10
C ARG A 46 -21.56 -29.13 -13.95
N ASP A 47 -21.31 -30.33 -13.44
CA ASP A 47 -22.05 -30.98 -12.35
C ASP A 47 -21.43 -30.71 -10.97
N HIS A 48 -20.47 -29.78 -10.86
CA HIS A 48 -19.79 -29.54 -9.57
C HIS A 48 -20.73 -29.14 -8.43
N PHE A 49 -21.89 -28.56 -8.73
CA PHE A 49 -22.91 -28.25 -7.74
C PHE A 49 -23.60 -29.49 -7.14
N ASP A 50 -23.52 -30.65 -7.79
CA ASP A 50 -24.14 -31.89 -7.30
C ASP A 50 -23.30 -32.59 -6.21
N TYR A 51 -22.04 -32.17 -6.04
CA TYR A 51 -21.09 -32.77 -5.09
C TYR A 51 -20.21 -31.77 -4.33
N MET A 52 -20.28 -30.48 -4.66
CA MET A 52 -19.62 -29.38 -3.94
C MET A 52 -20.65 -28.47 -3.25
N GLY A 53 -20.25 -27.85 -2.15
CA GLY A 53 -21.09 -26.95 -1.37
C GLY A 53 -21.33 -27.46 0.05
N VAL A 54 -21.83 -26.60 0.93
CA VAL A 54 -22.03 -26.92 2.36
C VAL A 54 -23.00 -28.09 2.55
N VAL A 55 -24.01 -28.22 1.67
CA VAL A 55 -24.97 -29.35 1.69
C VAL A 55 -24.28 -30.71 1.50
N HIS A 56 -23.14 -30.74 0.80
CA HIS A 56 -22.37 -31.95 0.50
C HIS A 56 -21.11 -32.07 1.37
N SER A 57 -20.95 -31.27 2.45
CA SER A 57 -19.73 -31.28 3.26
C SER A 57 -19.46 -32.62 3.94
N ASP A 58 -20.52 -33.32 4.32
CA ASP A 58 -20.46 -34.57 5.09
C ASP A 58 -20.52 -35.82 4.19
N ALA A 59 -20.64 -35.63 2.87
CA ALA A 59 -20.62 -36.71 1.90
C ALA A 59 -19.19 -37.24 1.75
N LYS A 60 -18.83 -38.21 2.60
CA LYS A 60 -17.47 -38.78 2.70
C LYS A 60 -17.08 -39.72 1.55
N ASP A 61 -18.03 -40.05 0.67
CA ASP A 61 -17.87 -41.16 -0.28
C ASP A 61 -17.93 -40.74 -1.77
N ASP A 62 -17.91 -39.44 -2.10
CA ASP A 62 -17.89 -38.98 -3.50
C ASP A 62 -16.45 -38.69 -3.99
N PRO A 63 -15.84 -39.57 -4.82
CA PRO A 63 -14.48 -39.37 -5.32
C PRO A 63 -14.35 -38.12 -6.22
N ARG A 64 -15.45 -37.59 -6.79
CA ARG A 64 -15.43 -36.35 -7.57
C ARG A 64 -15.09 -35.14 -6.70
N ARG A 65 -15.48 -35.17 -5.42
CA ARG A 65 -15.19 -34.10 -4.47
C ARG A 65 -13.70 -34.03 -4.16
N ASP A 66 -13.07 -35.16 -3.90
CA ASP A 66 -11.63 -35.24 -3.65
C ASP A 66 -10.83 -34.82 -4.89
N ALA A 67 -11.24 -35.29 -6.08
CA ALA A 67 -10.61 -34.89 -7.34
C ALA A 67 -10.74 -33.39 -7.60
N PHE A 68 -11.89 -32.79 -7.28
CA PHE A 68 -12.09 -31.34 -7.40
C PHE A 68 -11.18 -30.57 -6.46
N HIS A 69 -11.07 -30.97 -5.19
CA HIS A 69 -10.14 -30.34 -4.23
C HIS A 69 -8.70 -30.44 -4.68
N LEU A 70 -8.27 -31.62 -5.14
CA LEU A 70 -6.92 -31.81 -5.67
C LEU A 70 -6.66 -30.85 -6.83
N ARG A 71 -7.61 -30.74 -7.77
CA ARG A 71 -7.48 -29.83 -8.90
C ARG A 71 -7.39 -28.36 -8.47
N VAL A 72 -8.17 -27.94 -7.46
CA VAL A 72 -8.07 -26.59 -6.90
C VAL A 72 -6.69 -26.34 -6.28
N VAL A 73 -6.15 -27.30 -5.52
CA VAL A 73 -4.81 -27.18 -4.93
C VAL A 73 -3.73 -27.07 -5.99
N GLU A 74 -3.80 -27.85 -7.07
CA GLU A 74 -2.89 -27.73 -8.22
C GLU A 74 -2.93 -26.34 -8.85
N LEU A 75 -4.14 -25.82 -9.13
CA LEU A 75 -4.34 -24.49 -9.71
C LEU A 75 -3.84 -23.39 -8.77
N CYS A 76 -4.09 -23.51 -7.46
CA CYS A 76 -3.53 -22.60 -6.46
C CYS A 76 -2.00 -22.65 -6.47
N GLY A 77 -1.39 -23.82 -6.65
CA GLY A 77 0.05 -23.98 -6.82
C GLY A 77 0.59 -23.14 -7.98
N LEU A 78 -0.10 -23.15 -9.13
CA LEU A 78 0.26 -22.30 -10.27
C LEU A 78 0.17 -20.81 -9.93
N VAL A 79 -0.88 -20.37 -9.23
CA VAL A 79 -1.04 -18.96 -8.84
C VAL A 79 0.11 -18.48 -7.95
N MET A 80 0.60 -19.34 -7.05
CA MET A 80 1.70 -18.99 -6.14
C MET A 80 3.02 -18.69 -6.87
N GLU A 81 3.22 -19.19 -8.09
CA GLU A 81 4.41 -18.90 -8.90
C GLU A 81 4.43 -17.45 -9.44
N TYR A 82 3.26 -16.80 -9.49
CA TYR A 82 3.09 -15.44 -10.03
C TYR A 82 2.99 -14.36 -8.94
N LEU A 83 3.34 -14.67 -7.69
CA LEU A 83 3.26 -13.73 -6.58
C LEU A 83 4.17 -12.50 -6.80
N PRO A 84 3.60 -11.28 -6.95
CA PRO A 84 4.38 -10.07 -7.22
C PRO A 84 4.90 -9.44 -5.92
N MET A 85 5.77 -10.15 -5.20
CA MET A 85 6.17 -9.82 -3.83
C MET A 85 6.80 -8.43 -3.68
N ASP A 86 7.61 -7.99 -4.64
CA ASP A 86 8.24 -6.67 -4.60
C ASP A 86 7.22 -5.53 -4.73
N ALA A 87 6.29 -5.66 -5.68
CA ALA A 87 5.23 -4.68 -5.88
C ALA A 87 4.30 -4.63 -4.66
N VAL A 88 3.99 -5.77 -4.06
CA VAL A 88 3.19 -5.86 -2.82
C VAL A 88 3.93 -5.20 -1.66
N ALA A 89 5.24 -5.43 -1.53
CA ALA A 89 6.05 -4.77 -0.51
C ALA A 89 6.07 -3.24 -0.68
N ASP A 90 6.07 -2.75 -1.92
CA ASP A 90 5.94 -1.31 -2.21
C ASP A 90 4.57 -0.75 -1.82
N GLN A 91 3.48 -1.48 -2.09
CA GLN A 91 2.14 -1.07 -1.64
C GLN A 91 2.03 -1.02 -0.11
N MET A 92 2.59 -2.02 0.58
CA MET A 92 2.65 -2.03 2.05
C MET A 92 3.51 -0.87 2.58
N ALA A 93 4.65 -0.59 1.94
CA ALA A 93 5.51 0.52 2.32
C ALA A 93 4.85 1.89 2.11
N LYS A 94 4.08 2.05 1.03
CA LYS A 94 3.27 3.24 0.74
C LYS A 94 2.28 3.52 1.87
N ARG A 95 1.53 2.49 2.30
CA ARG A 95 0.60 2.59 3.45
C ARG A 95 1.31 3.01 4.74
N VAL A 96 2.49 2.47 5.01
CA VAL A 96 3.28 2.87 6.18
C VAL A 96 3.76 4.31 6.08
N ILE A 97 4.17 4.77 4.90
CA ILE A 97 4.67 6.14 4.72
C ILE A 97 3.54 7.17 4.78
N SER A 98 2.37 6.88 4.21
CA SER A 98 1.21 7.78 4.26
C SER A 98 0.72 7.99 5.69
N GLN A 99 0.81 6.95 6.53
CA GLN A 99 0.35 7.01 7.92
C GLN A 99 1.43 7.47 8.91
N ARG A 100 2.67 7.72 8.49
CA ARG A 100 3.73 8.18 9.39
C ARG A 100 3.48 9.61 9.86
N LEU A 101 3.82 9.90 11.11
CA LEU A 101 3.95 11.27 11.57
C LEU A 101 5.04 12.00 10.76
N PRO A 102 4.84 13.30 10.46
CA PRO A 102 5.89 14.10 9.86
C PRO A 102 7.09 14.14 10.81
N PRO A 103 8.33 14.03 10.28
CA PRO A 103 9.50 13.94 11.12
C PRO A 103 9.66 15.23 11.95
N PRO A 104 10.21 15.13 13.18
CA PRO A 104 10.43 16.30 14.01
C PRO A 104 11.42 17.25 13.33
N PRO A 105 11.25 18.58 13.39
CA PRO A 105 12.13 19.53 12.72
C PRO A 105 13.61 19.26 13.00
N LEU A 106 14.45 19.26 11.95
CA LEU A 106 15.89 19.02 12.07
C LEU A 106 16.52 20.06 13.01
N LYS A 107 16.90 19.64 14.22
CA LYS A 107 17.75 20.44 15.10
C LYS A 107 19.17 20.42 14.52
N GLY A 108 19.63 21.56 13.99
CA GLY A 108 21.04 21.72 13.59
C GLY A 108 21.37 21.53 12.11
N ALA A 109 20.43 21.70 11.17
CA ALA A 109 20.78 21.91 9.76
C ALA A 109 21.65 23.19 9.50
N ALA A 110 22.02 23.90 10.57
CA ALA A 110 22.99 24.99 10.61
C ALA A 110 24.42 24.56 11.01
N SER A 111 24.71 23.26 11.21
CA SER A 111 26.04 22.84 11.72
C SER A 111 27.08 22.48 10.64
N GLY A 112 26.77 22.66 9.36
CA GLY A 112 27.72 22.49 8.25
C GLY A 112 27.69 23.62 7.22
N SER A 113 26.79 24.60 7.39
CA SER A 113 26.72 25.82 6.59
C SER A 113 26.89 26.99 7.55
N SER A 114 27.84 27.86 7.26
CA SER A 114 28.08 29.12 7.99
C SER A 114 26.89 30.10 7.92
N SER A 115 25.75 29.70 7.35
CA SER A 115 24.54 30.50 7.28
C SER A 115 23.54 30.06 8.36
N LYS A 116 23.19 31.00 9.24
CA LYS A 116 22.12 30.92 10.26
C LYS A 116 20.70 30.78 9.67
N THR A 117 20.56 30.39 8.42
CA THR A 117 19.26 30.27 7.74
C THR A 117 18.69 28.88 7.94
N LEU A 118 17.39 28.81 8.31
CA LEU A 118 16.63 27.57 8.31
C LEU A 118 16.85 26.80 6.99
N PRO A 119 16.76 25.46 7.00
CA PRO A 119 16.79 24.68 5.77
C PRO A 119 15.73 25.23 4.81
N ARG A 120 16.18 25.78 3.67
CA ARG A 120 15.26 26.23 2.61
C ARG A 120 14.54 24.97 2.10
N SER A 121 13.22 25.06 2.00
CA SER A 121 12.37 24.07 1.31
C SER A 121 11.72 24.76 0.10
N GLY A 122 11.36 23.98 -0.91
CA GLY A 122 10.69 24.47 -2.12
C GLY A 122 11.64 24.99 -3.22
N THR A 123 11.07 25.66 -4.23
CA THR A 123 11.75 26.14 -5.45
C THR A 123 13.00 26.97 -5.17
N ALA A 124 12.92 27.84 -4.17
CA ALA A 124 14.02 28.69 -3.73
C ALA A 124 15.22 27.89 -3.17
N ALA A 125 14.99 26.68 -2.63
CA ALA A 125 16.06 25.77 -2.22
C ALA A 125 16.69 25.07 -3.42
N ALA A 126 15.86 24.64 -4.37
CA ALA A 126 16.30 23.97 -5.60
C ALA A 126 17.21 24.86 -6.46
N GLU A 127 16.90 26.16 -6.57
CA GLU A 127 17.74 27.14 -7.28
C GLU A 127 19.13 27.34 -6.67
N ALA A 128 19.32 27.01 -5.39
CA ALA A 128 20.61 27.10 -4.71
C ALA A 128 21.43 25.81 -4.82
N VAL A 129 20.85 24.72 -5.37
CA VAL A 129 21.57 23.47 -5.61
C VAL A 129 22.36 23.61 -6.91
N THR A 130 23.67 23.37 -6.82
CA THR A 130 24.59 23.40 -7.95
C THR A 130 25.15 22.00 -8.20
N ASP A 131 25.83 21.80 -9.32
CA ASP A 131 26.58 20.58 -9.66
C ASP A 131 27.63 20.18 -8.60
N ARG A 132 28.15 21.15 -7.84
CA ARG A 132 29.11 20.95 -6.75
C ARG A 132 28.47 20.72 -5.39
N SER A 133 27.15 20.84 -5.28
CA SER A 133 26.44 20.68 -4.02
C SER A 133 26.47 19.22 -3.56
N ARG A 134 26.87 18.99 -2.31
CA ARG A 134 26.79 17.68 -1.67
C ARG A 134 25.46 17.56 -0.95
N VAL A 135 24.58 16.69 -1.46
CA VAL A 135 23.24 16.49 -0.92
C VAL A 135 23.13 15.18 -0.14
N LYS A 136 22.14 15.11 0.75
CA LYS A 136 21.73 13.91 1.45
C LYS A 136 20.21 13.96 1.68
N LEU A 137 19.58 12.80 1.87
CA LEU A 137 18.19 12.76 2.34
C LEU A 137 18.07 13.47 3.69
N ALA A 138 16.96 14.19 3.87
CA ALA A 138 16.70 14.94 5.10
C ALA A 138 16.64 14.00 6.33
N TYR A 139 15.95 12.87 6.18
CA TYR A 139 15.91 11.80 7.17
C TYR A 139 16.13 10.43 6.49
N PRO A 140 16.69 9.44 7.20
CA PRO A 140 16.69 8.06 6.72
C PRO A 140 15.26 7.56 6.49
N SER A 141 15.05 6.83 5.40
CA SER A 141 13.75 6.21 5.08
C SER A 141 12.58 7.20 5.08
N CYS A 142 12.84 8.44 4.65
CA CYS A 142 11.82 9.50 4.60
C CYS A 142 10.96 9.50 3.34
N ALA A 143 11.39 8.70 2.37
CA ALA A 143 10.72 8.52 1.12
C ALA A 143 10.85 7.07 0.65
N ARG A 144 9.89 6.63 -0.16
CA ARG A 144 9.90 5.35 -0.88
C ARG A 144 9.65 5.62 -2.35
N LEU A 145 10.48 5.03 -3.18
CA LEU A 145 10.27 4.96 -4.62
C LEU A 145 9.44 3.71 -4.91
N CYS A 146 8.36 3.87 -5.66
CA CYS A 146 7.52 2.80 -6.18
C CYS A 146 7.35 2.99 -7.68
N ILE A 147 7.17 1.91 -8.44
CA ILE A 147 6.80 1.97 -9.84
C ILE A 147 5.29 1.72 -9.91
N GLU A 148 4.54 2.73 -10.35
CA GLU A 148 3.10 2.64 -10.59
C GLU A 148 2.87 2.78 -12.09
N GLU A 149 2.42 1.71 -12.72
CA GLU A 149 2.25 1.63 -14.18
C GLU A 149 3.57 1.95 -14.90
N GLU A 150 3.63 3.08 -15.59
CA GLU A 150 4.81 3.58 -16.32
C GLU A 150 5.45 4.79 -15.62
N ASN A 151 5.11 5.04 -14.35
CA ASN A 151 5.59 6.18 -13.59
C ASN A 151 6.45 5.75 -12.40
N ALA A 152 7.59 6.42 -12.25
CA ALA A 152 8.37 6.38 -11.03
C ALA A 152 7.78 7.37 -10.03
N VAL A 153 7.24 6.86 -8.92
CA VAL A 153 6.55 7.65 -7.91
C VAL A 153 7.32 7.64 -6.60
N VAL A 154 7.63 8.82 -6.06
CA VAL A 154 8.25 8.98 -4.74
C VAL A 154 7.20 9.42 -3.72
N TYR A 155 6.91 8.54 -2.78
CA TYR A 155 6.08 8.81 -1.60
C TYR A 155 6.93 9.33 -0.46
N HIS A 156 6.47 10.34 0.28
CA HIS A 156 7.20 10.89 1.43
C HIS A 156 6.29 11.24 2.61
N MET A 157 6.82 11.22 3.83
CA MET A 157 6.06 11.59 5.04
C MET A 157 6.22 13.06 5.48
N MET A 158 6.97 13.88 4.75
CA MET A 158 7.37 15.23 5.20
C MET A 158 6.19 16.17 5.46
N ASP A 159 5.14 16.05 4.64
CA ASP A 159 3.94 16.90 4.68
C ASP A 159 2.71 16.17 5.21
N ASN A 160 2.90 15.03 5.88
CA ASN A 160 1.79 14.29 6.47
C ASN A 160 1.16 15.11 7.61
N PRO A 161 -0.17 15.27 7.63
CA PRO A 161 -0.83 15.93 8.74
C PRO A 161 -0.76 15.04 9.99
N ARG A 162 -0.48 15.66 11.14
CA ARG A 162 -0.43 14.92 12.43
C ARG A 162 -1.79 14.36 12.84
N LEU A 163 -2.88 14.98 12.37
CA LEU A 163 -4.25 14.58 12.68
C LEU A 163 -4.62 13.24 12.02
N MET A 164 -4.17 12.99 10.78
CA MET A 164 -4.45 11.72 10.08
C MET A 164 -3.66 10.51 10.62
N HIS A 165 -2.75 10.70 11.59
CA HIS A 165 -1.97 9.59 12.13
C HIS A 165 -2.88 8.62 12.88
N MET A 166 -3.07 7.43 12.29
CA MET A 166 -3.95 6.35 12.78
C MET A 166 -5.47 6.54 12.60
N GLU A 167 -5.91 7.46 11.75
CA GLU A 167 -7.35 7.63 11.45
C GLU A 167 -7.87 6.69 10.34
N GLY A 168 -7.03 5.77 9.85
CA GLY A 168 -7.34 4.93 8.69
C GLY A 168 -7.19 5.74 7.39
N GLU A 169 -7.03 5.04 6.27
CA GLU A 169 -7.22 5.70 4.97
C GLU A 169 -8.70 6.07 4.94
N GLY A 170 -9.01 7.37 4.91
CA GLY A 170 -10.35 7.82 4.56
C GLY A 170 -10.65 7.21 3.20
N ASP A 171 -11.57 6.26 3.18
CA ASP A 171 -12.05 5.62 1.98
C ASP A 171 -12.62 6.73 1.10
N THR A 172 -11.81 7.23 0.17
CA THR A 172 -12.31 7.93 -1.02
C THR A 172 -12.76 6.83 -1.98
N SER A 173 -13.65 5.97 -1.51
CA SER A 173 -14.54 5.23 -2.38
C SER A 173 -15.63 6.23 -2.76
N ASP A 174 -15.64 6.60 -4.04
CA ASP A 174 -16.70 7.39 -4.67
C ASP A 174 -18.03 6.58 -4.75
N ASP A 175 -18.45 5.99 -3.63
CA ASP A 175 -19.62 5.12 -3.52
C ASP A 175 -20.60 5.65 -2.45
N ASP A 176 -20.99 6.92 -2.55
CA ASP A 176 -22.23 7.44 -1.97
C ASP A 176 -22.71 8.64 -2.80
N ALA A 177 -23.23 8.35 -3.99
CA ALA A 177 -24.06 9.29 -4.75
C ALA A 177 -25.53 9.09 -4.36
N ASP A 178 -25.87 9.43 -3.10
CA ASP A 178 -27.22 9.90 -2.80
C ASP A 178 -27.31 11.36 -3.25
N VAL A 179 -28.26 11.58 -4.15
CA VAL A 179 -28.55 12.85 -4.81
C VAL A 179 -29.00 13.87 -3.76
N ASP A 180 -28.20 14.90 -3.54
CA ASP A 180 -28.71 16.23 -3.22
C ASP A 180 -27.82 17.32 -3.82
N GLU A 181 -28.42 18.10 -4.73
CA GLU A 181 -27.81 19.23 -5.41
C GLU A 181 -27.42 20.31 -4.40
N ALA A 182 -26.12 20.54 -4.25
CA ALA A 182 -25.58 21.81 -3.77
C ALA A 182 -24.30 22.13 -4.54
N GLU A 183 -24.39 23.15 -5.40
CA GLU A 183 -23.25 23.68 -6.14
C GLU A 183 -22.13 24.12 -5.19
N GLY A 184 -21.01 23.41 -5.23
CA GLY A 184 -19.76 23.78 -4.59
C GLY A 184 -18.60 23.19 -5.38
N LYS A 185 -17.80 24.04 -6.05
CA LYS A 185 -16.57 23.63 -6.73
C LYS A 185 -15.59 23.02 -5.72
N GLY A 186 -15.49 21.71 -5.67
CA GLY A 186 -14.45 20.98 -4.95
C GLY A 186 -13.32 20.62 -5.91
N GLU A 187 -12.17 21.28 -5.76
CA GLU A 187 -10.90 20.79 -6.32
C GLU A 187 -10.59 19.43 -5.67
N ALA A 188 -10.44 18.40 -6.49
CA ALA A 188 -9.97 17.09 -6.05
C ALA A 188 -8.62 17.24 -5.34
N GLY A 189 -8.58 16.87 -4.07
CA GLY A 189 -7.40 17.02 -3.22
C GLY A 189 -6.27 16.13 -3.69
N GLU A 190 -5.32 16.73 -4.42
CA GLU A 190 -4.04 16.11 -4.74
C GLU A 190 -3.34 15.76 -3.41
N SER A 191 -3.11 14.46 -3.17
CA SER A 191 -2.42 14.02 -1.96
C SER A 191 -1.01 14.65 -1.92
N LYS A 192 -0.78 15.54 -0.96
CA LYS A 192 0.46 16.33 -0.83
C LYS A 192 1.73 15.50 -0.53
N GLY A 193 1.65 14.17 -0.54
CA GLY A 193 2.73 13.25 -0.20
C GLY A 193 3.30 12.45 -1.37
N LYS A 194 2.97 12.81 -2.62
CA LYS A 194 3.37 12.09 -3.83
C LYS A 194 4.11 13.01 -4.81
N ILE A 195 5.23 12.54 -5.35
CA ILE A 195 5.93 13.17 -6.49
C ILE A 195 6.05 12.12 -7.58
N ALA A 196 5.49 12.38 -8.77
CA ALA A 196 5.49 11.44 -9.89
C ALA A 196 6.45 11.91 -11.01
N PHE A 197 7.17 10.97 -11.59
CA PHE A 197 8.04 11.16 -12.74
C PHE A 197 7.60 10.18 -13.84
N SER A 198 7.34 10.71 -15.03
CA SER A 198 7.06 9.86 -16.20
C SER A 198 8.35 9.21 -16.67
N LEU A 199 8.30 7.90 -16.94
CA LEU A 199 9.42 7.18 -17.52
C LEU A 199 9.33 7.29 -19.05
N ASP A 200 10.09 8.21 -19.63
CA ASP A 200 10.33 8.19 -21.08
C ASP A 200 11.21 6.96 -21.41
N VAL A 201 10.59 5.90 -21.93
CA VAL A 201 11.28 4.71 -22.48
C VAL A 201 11.14 4.69 -24.00
#